data_AF-A0A5C6LR85-F1
#
_entry.id   AF-A0A5C6LR85-F1
#
_cell.length_a   1.000
_cell.length_b   1.000
_cell.length_c   1.000
_cell.angle_alpha   90.00
_cell.angle_beta   90.00
_cell.angle_gamma   90.00
#
_symmetry.space_group_name_H-M   'P 1'
#
loop_
_entity.id
_entity.type
_entity.pdbx_description
1 polymer ?
#
loop_
_entity_poly.entity_id
_entity_poly.type
_entity_poly.pdbx_seq_one_letter_code
_entity_poly.pdbx_strand_id
1 'polypeptide(L)'
;MLEVDKKEAHLLQKAVRQWESENLISPEQATLLKETWRIREGDWQVVTLYIFIAAISCALMAFGSLVLDEKWIEVLRLKFSLTDGIIATLFAALTVFLCFNGYRRQQRNPDYSLNRELFWLLPILSVGVSVVYLGKTLQYLNSNYGVFWLLATAAYGILGLLLSSRLMWTATLLCLIPAYVKLTYYISGGKAFFLGMNLPCRMILLAGIMVGIHWLFRNNRLYKQVKHITWVGSWLLLLLSGWMISIFGNSASWDEWQQVRQVSLLWWVAAFTVLCVLVLIWGIKSHDTMVRDMAVLFLLLNLYTRYFEYLWDRTHKGVFFTVLALSFWWLGKLLEKRLKGKSVKN
;
A
#
# COMPACT_ATOMS: atom_id res chain seq x y z
N MET A 1 -35.11 -16.47 9.59
CA MET A 1 -34.76 -16.96 8.24
C MET A 1 -33.26 -16.77 8.04
N LEU A 2 -32.58 -17.73 7.43
CA LEU A 2 -31.13 -17.63 7.20
C LEU A 2 -30.86 -16.55 6.14
N GLU A 3 -30.03 -15.56 6.46
CA GLU A 3 -29.61 -14.55 5.48
C GLU A 3 -28.30 -14.96 4.83
N VAL A 4 -28.31 -15.08 3.50
CA VAL A 4 -27.16 -15.55 2.71
C VAL A 4 -26.82 -14.58 1.59
N ASP A 5 -25.53 -14.45 1.28
CA ASP A 5 -25.08 -13.66 0.13
C ASP A 5 -25.48 -14.35 -1.20
N LYS A 6 -25.51 -13.62 -2.31
CA LYS A 6 -25.86 -14.14 -3.65
C LYS A 6 -25.06 -15.38 -4.04
N LYS A 7 -23.76 -15.44 -3.68
CA LYS A 7 -22.91 -16.60 -3.96
C LYS A 7 -23.31 -17.83 -3.13
N GLU A 8 -23.58 -17.62 -1.85
CA GLU A 8 -24.03 -18.67 -0.93
C GLU A 8 -25.42 -19.17 -1.30
N ALA A 9 -26.34 -18.26 -1.66
CA ALA A 9 -27.67 -18.59 -2.16
C ALA A 9 -27.62 -19.42 -3.45
N HIS A 10 -26.73 -19.08 -4.39
CA HIS A 10 -26.50 -19.86 -5.59
C HIS A 10 -25.93 -21.25 -5.27
N LEU A 11 -25.04 -21.35 -4.28
CA LEU A 11 -24.47 -22.63 -3.83
C LEU A 11 -25.54 -23.51 -3.17
N LEU A 12 -26.37 -22.94 -2.29
CA LEU A 12 -27.50 -23.61 -1.65
C LEU A 12 -28.55 -24.07 -2.67
N GLN A 13 -28.90 -23.23 -3.64
CA GLN A 13 -29.81 -23.63 -4.73
C GLN A 13 -29.23 -24.77 -5.57
N LYS A 14 -27.93 -24.74 -5.86
CA LYS A 14 -27.24 -25.81 -6.60
C LYS A 14 -27.23 -27.11 -5.79
N ALA A 15 -26.96 -27.05 -4.49
CA ALA A 15 -26.96 -28.21 -3.60
C ALA A 15 -28.36 -28.85 -3.51
N VAL A 16 -29.41 -28.04 -3.30
CA VAL A 16 -30.80 -28.53 -3.24
C VAL A 16 -31.23 -29.14 -4.58
N ARG A 17 -30.87 -28.54 -5.71
CA ARG A 17 -31.14 -29.15 -7.04
C ARG A 17 -30.42 -30.48 -7.23
N GLN A 18 -29.18 -30.57 -6.75
CA GLN A 18 -28.41 -31.80 -6.84
C GLN A 18 -29.02 -32.91 -5.98
N TRP A 19 -29.39 -32.61 -4.74
CA TRP A 19 -30.08 -33.55 -3.85
C TRP A 19 -31.45 -33.99 -4.38
N GLU A 20 -32.19 -33.08 -5.02
CA GLU A 20 -33.44 -33.39 -5.71
C GLU A 20 -33.18 -34.32 -6.91
N SER A 21 -32.13 -34.08 -7.70
CA SER A 21 -31.77 -34.94 -8.85
C SER A 21 -31.21 -36.31 -8.46
N GLU A 22 -30.60 -36.42 -7.28
CA GLU A 22 -30.05 -37.66 -6.72
C GLU A 22 -31.09 -38.44 -5.89
N ASN A 23 -32.37 -38.00 -5.87
CA ASN A 23 -33.47 -38.57 -5.08
C ASN A 23 -33.19 -38.63 -3.56
N LEU A 24 -32.32 -37.76 -3.04
CA LEU A 24 -32.03 -37.67 -1.61
C LEU A 24 -33.11 -36.92 -0.81
N ILE A 25 -33.89 -36.07 -1.50
CA ILE A 25 -34.99 -35.28 -0.93
C ILE A 25 -36.20 -35.31 -1.88
N SER A 26 -37.41 -35.19 -1.33
CA SER A 26 -38.63 -35.08 -2.15
C SER A 26 -38.76 -33.69 -2.78
N PRO A 27 -39.53 -33.54 -3.88
CA PRO A 27 -39.78 -32.23 -4.49
C PRO A 27 -40.41 -31.23 -3.51
N GLU A 28 -41.27 -31.72 -2.61
CA GLU A 28 -41.92 -30.92 -1.56
C GLU A 28 -40.92 -30.43 -0.50
N GLN A 29 -39.97 -31.29 -0.10
CA GLN A 29 -38.89 -30.91 0.81
C GLN A 29 -37.94 -29.91 0.15
N ALA A 30 -37.68 -30.04 -1.15
CA ALA A 30 -36.85 -29.10 -1.91
C ALA A 30 -37.48 -27.69 -1.97
N THR A 31 -38.80 -27.58 -2.12
CA THR A 31 -39.52 -26.30 -2.04
C THR A 31 -39.45 -25.70 -0.64
N LEU A 32 -39.68 -26.50 0.40
CA LEU A 32 -39.59 -26.05 1.80
C LEU A 32 -38.20 -25.55 2.16
N LEU A 33 -37.14 -26.26 1.73
CA LEU A 33 -35.76 -25.84 1.93
C LEU A 33 -35.48 -24.49 1.26
N LYS A 34 -35.93 -24.29 0.02
CA LYS A 34 -35.74 -23.02 -0.72
C LYS A 34 -36.37 -21.81 -0.02
N GLU A 35 -37.40 -22.02 0.81
CA GLU A 35 -38.06 -20.96 1.60
C GLU A 35 -37.37 -20.66 2.94
N THR A 36 -36.42 -21.50 3.38
CA THR A 36 -35.74 -21.31 4.68
C THR A 36 -34.71 -20.17 4.70
N TRP A 37 -34.26 -19.72 3.53
CA TRP A 37 -33.25 -18.67 3.39
C TRP A 37 -33.76 -17.50 2.55
N ARG A 38 -33.27 -16.30 2.87
CA ARG A 38 -33.50 -15.08 2.08
C ARG A 38 -32.16 -14.53 1.63
N ILE A 39 -32.09 -14.07 0.38
CA ILE A 39 -30.91 -13.39 -0.14
C ILE A 39 -30.80 -12.04 0.58
N ARG A 40 -29.66 -11.76 1.19
CA ARG A 40 -29.40 -10.46 1.81
C ARG A 40 -29.50 -9.38 0.72
N GLU A 41 -30.47 -8.48 0.87
CA GLU A 41 -30.69 -7.37 -0.07
C GLU A 41 -29.65 -6.27 0.15
N GLY A 42 -28.66 -6.24 -0.76
CA GLY A 42 -27.70 -5.15 -0.87
C GLY A 42 -26.36 -5.46 -0.19
N ASP A 43 -25.29 -5.41 -0.97
CA ASP A 43 -23.91 -5.43 -0.51
C ASP A 43 -23.55 -4.06 0.09
N TRP A 44 -24.31 -3.64 1.11
CA TRP A 44 -24.16 -2.34 1.78
C TRP A 44 -22.77 -2.17 2.37
N GLN A 45 -22.04 -3.26 2.60
CA GLN A 45 -20.66 -3.25 3.06
C GLN A 45 -19.72 -2.61 2.03
N VAL A 46 -19.88 -2.95 0.74
CA VAL A 46 -19.07 -2.38 -0.34
C VAL A 46 -19.41 -0.91 -0.54
N VAL A 47 -20.69 -0.55 -0.55
CA VAL A 47 -21.14 0.85 -0.62
C VAL A 47 -20.61 1.66 0.57
N THR A 48 -20.69 1.08 1.78
CA THR A 48 -20.17 1.69 3.01
C THR A 48 -18.66 1.91 2.91
N LEU A 49 -17.90 0.93 2.41
CA LEU A 49 -16.46 1.06 2.19
C LEU A 49 -16.14 2.21 1.22
N TYR A 50 -16.85 2.30 0.10
CA TYR A 50 -16.65 3.39 -0.86
C TYR A 50 -17.00 4.77 -0.28
N ILE A 51 -18.09 4.89 0.47
CA ILE A 51 -18.46 6.13 1.17
C ILE A 51 -17.37 6.51 2.17
N PHE A 52 -16.83 5.55 2.92
CA PHE A 52 -15.72 5.82 3.85
C PHE A 52 -14.45 6.26 3.11
N ILE A 53 -14.09 5.62 1.99
CA ILE A 53 -12.93 6.04 1.18
C ILE A 53 -13.13 7.47 0.65
N ALA A 54 -14.33 7.80 0.17
CA ALA A 54 -14.66 9.14 -0.29
C ALA A 54 -14.56 10.16 0.85
N ALA A 55 -15.11 9.85 2.03
CA ALA A 55 -15.04 10.71 3.22
C ALA A 55 -13.58 10.95 3.67
N ILE A 56 -12.75 9.91 3.68
CA ILE A 56 -11.31 10.02 3.99
C ILE A 56 -10.62 10.92 2.95
N SER A 57 -10.88 10.70 1.67
CA SER A 57 -10.27 11.49 0.59
C SER A 57 -10.65 12.96 0.70
N CYS A 58 -11.92 13.26 0.96
CA CYS A 58 -12.40 14.62 1.22
C CYS A 58 -11.76 15.24 2.45
N ALA A 59 -11.66 14.50 3.57
CA ALA A 59 -11.03 15.00 4.79
C ALA A 59 -9.53 15.30 4.58
N LEU A 60 -8.81 14.43 3.87
CA LEU A 60 -7.40 14.64 3.52
C LEU A 60 -7.21 15.82 2.56
N MET A 61 -8.08 15.97 1.55
CA MET A 61 -8.04 17.12 0.64
C MET A 61 -8.37 18.43 1.35
N ALA A 62 -9.40 18.45 2.20
CA ALA A 62 -9.75 19.63 2.99
C ALA A 62 -8.60 20.04 3.91
N PHE A 63 -8.00 19.08 4.60
CA PHE A 63 -6.82 19.32 5.43
C PHE A 63 -5.62 19.81 4.61
N GLY A 64 -5.31 19.14 3.50
CA GLY A 64 -4.20 19.52 2.62
C GLY A 64 -4.38 20.92 2.05
N SER A 65 -5.59 21.26 1.59
CA SER A 65 -5.93 22.59 1.09
C SER A 65 -5.77 23.64 2.19
N LEU A 66 -6.21 23.36 3.43
CA LEU A 66 -6.12 24.30 4.53
C LEU A 66 -4.67 24.53 5.00
N VAL A 67 -3.81 23.50 4.91
CA VAL A 67 -2.38 23.61 5.27
C VAL A 67 -1.55 24.26 4.17
N LEU A 68 -1.90 24.03 2.89
CA LEU A 68 -1.20 24.62 1.74
C LEU A 68 -1.63 26.06 1.45
N ASP A 69 -2.86 26.45 1.80
CA ASP A 69 -3.34 27.82 1.62
C ASP A 69 -2.73 28.74 2.68
N GLU A 70 -1.65 29.42 2.29
CA GLU A 70 -0.90 30.36 3.11
C GLU A 70 -1.81 31.44 3.73
N LYS A 71 -2.91 31.83 3.05
CA LYS A 71 -3.81 32.90 3.50
C LYS A 71 -4.56 32.54 4.79
N TRP A 72 -5.03 31.31 4.92
CA TRP A 72 -5.77 30.89 6.13
C TRP A 72 -4.86 30.83 7.35
N ILE A 73 -3.66 30.29 7.17
CA ILE A 73 -2.64 30.24 8.21
C ILE A 73 -2.19 31.66 8.59
N GLU A 74 -2.05 32.55 7.61
CA GLU A 74 -1.68 33.95 7.84
C GLU A 74 -2.78 34.71 8.61
N VAL A 75 -4.06 34.49 8.30
CA VAL A 75 -5.19 35.06 9.07
C VAL A 75 -5.20 34.55 10.52
N LEU A 76 -4.97 33.25 10.75
CA LEU A 76 -4.84 32.69 12.10
C LEU A 76 -3.62 33.25 12.84
N ARG A 77 -2.49 33.39 12.15
CA ARG A 77 -1.23 33.95 12.68
C ARG A 77 -1.42 35.41 13.08
N LEU A 78 -2.11 36.21 12.27
CA LEU A 78 -2.40 37.61 12.55
C LEU A 78 -3.42 37.78 13.69
N LYS A 79 -4.43 36.90 13.77
CA LYS A 79 -5.50 37.02 14.78
C LYS A 79 -5.09 36.54 16.17
N PHE A 80 -4.20 35.54 16.24
CA PHE A 80 -3.80 34.92 17.51
C PHE A 80 -2.31 35.10 17.86
N SER A 81 -1.53 35.80 17.02
CA SER A 81 -0.08 35.97 17.18
C SER A 81 0.66 34.64 17.42
N LEU A 82 0.19 33.56 16.78
CA LEU A 82 0.71 32.21 17.00
C LEU A 82 2.03 32.03 16.26
N THR A 83 3.13 31.97 17.02
CA THR A 83 4.43 31.55 16.50
C THR A 83 4.36 30.08 16.04
N ASP A 84 5.15 29.72 15.02
CA ASP A 84 5.20 28.33 14.51
C ASP A 84 5.47 27.30 15.62
N GLY A 85 6.27 27.67 16.63
CA GLY A 85 6.56 26.81 17.78
C GLY A 85 5.34 26.54 18.66
N ILE A 86 4.43 27.53 18.81
CA ILE A 86 3.18 27.37 19.57
C ILE A 86 2.23 26.43 18.83
N ILE A 87 2.15 26.55 17.50
CA ILE A 87 1.35 25.64 16.67
C ILE A 87 1.90 24.21 16.80
N ALA A 88 3.22 24.04 16.74
CA ALA A 88 3.86 22.74 16.88
C ALA A 88 3.54 22.07 18.23
N THR A 89 3.62 22.81 19.34
CA THR A 89 3.34 22.29 20.69
C THR A 89 1.86 22.05 20.92
N LEU A 90 0.97 22.91 20.43
CA LEU A 90 -0.47 22.72 20.51
C LEU A 90 -0.91 21.43 19.80
N PHE A 91 -0.42 21.20 18.58
CA PHE A 91 -0.73 19.98 17.83
C PHE A 91 -0.03 18.74 18.41
N ALA A 92 1.12 18.88 19.07
CA ALA A 92 1.72 17.79 19.84
C ALA A 92 0.81 17.39 21.02
N ALA A 93 0.33 18.37 21.80
CA ALA A 93 -0.59 18.14 22.90
C ALA A 93 -1.93 17.53 22.43
N LEU A 94 -2.46 18.04 21.31
CA LEU A 94 -3.65 17.48 20.66
C LEU A 94 -3.43 16.02 20.25
N THR A 95 -2.26 15.69 19.69
CA THR A 95 -1.91 14.31 19.34
C THR A 95 -1.98 13.40 20.55
N VAL A 96 -1.38 13.80 21.68
CA VAL A 96 -1.40 13.02 22.92
C VAL A 96 -2.84 12.82 23.41
N PHE A 97 -3.64 13.89 23.43
CA PHE A 97 -5.05 13.82 23.81
C PHE A 97 -5.85 12.88 22.91
N LEU A 98 -5.69 12.97 21.59
CA LEU A 98 -6.37 12.10 20.63
C LEU A 98 -5.93 10.65 20.78
N CYS A 99 -4.63 10.39 20.96
CA CYS A 99 -4.11 9.02 21.16
C CYS A 99 -4.66 8.41 22.45
N PHE A 100 -4.72 9.19 23.54
CA PHE A 100 -5.29 8.74 24.81
C PHE A 100 -6.78 8.40 24.67
N ASN A 101 -7.54 9.25 23.98
CA ASN A 101 -8.96 8.99 23.71
C ASN A 101 -9.17 7.77 22.80
N GLY A 102 -8.33 7.61 21.77
CA GLY A 102 -8.34 6.46 20.88
C GLY A 102 -8.07 5.15 21.63
N TYR A 103 -7.05 5.17 22.49
CA TYR A 103 -6.70 4.04 23.36
C TYR A 103 -7.85 3.69 24.33
N ARG A 104 -8.45 4.68 25.00
CA ARG A 104 -9.59 4.46 25.90
C ARG A 104 -10.81 3.88 25.18
N ARG A 105 -11.06 4.30 23.93
CA ARG A 105 -12.13 3.75 23.09
C ARG A 105 -11.87 2.29 22.71
N GLN A 106 -10.61 1.96 22.39
CA GLN A 106 -10.20 0.60 22.03
C GLN A 106 -10.38 -0.39 23.19
N GLN A 107 -10.14 0.03 24.44
CA GLN A 107 -10.37 -0.82 25.61
C GLN A 107 -11.85 -1.09 25.88
N ARG A 108 -12.73 -0.14 25.57
CA ARG A 108 -14.18 -0.29 25.82
C ARG A 108 -14.86 -1.25 24.84
N ASN A 109 -14.44 -1.24 23.58
CA ASN A 109 -14.96 -2.11 22.52
C ASN A 109 -13.80 -2.78 21.77
N PRO A 110 -13.42 -4.02 22.14
CA PRO A 110 -12.28 -4.71 21.54
C PRO A 110 -12.51 -5.10 20.07
N ASP A 111 -13.76 -5.21 19.64
CA ASP A 111 -14.11 -5.63 18.27
C ASP A 111 -13.63 -4.66 17.20
N TYR A 112 -13.04 -5.23 16.15
CA TYR A 112 -12.54 -4.47 15.02
C TYR A 112 -13.67 -3.79 14.26
N SER A 113 -13.60 -2.46 14.13
CA SER A 113 -14.45 -1.69 13.23
C SER A 113 -13.62 -0.75 12.36
N LEU A 114 -14.02 -0.61 11.10
CA LEU A 114 -13.37 0.30 10.15
C LEU A 114 -13.39 1.74 10.68
N ASN A 115 -14.51 2.17 11.27
CA ASN A 115 -14.65 3.49 11.90
C ASN A 115 -13.60 3.72 13.02
N ARG A 116 -13.23 2.69 13.79
CA ARG A 116 -12.17 2.78 14.80
C ARG A 116 -10.80 3.00 14.17
N GLU A 117 -10.49 2.33 13.06
CA GLU A 117 -9.24 2.59 12.34
C GLU A 117 -9.22 4.00 11.74
N LEU A 118 -10.35 4.50 11.23
CA LEU A 118 -10.46 5.87 10.70
C LEU A 118 -10.17 6.92 11.77
N PHE A 119 -10.49 6.68 13.04
CA PHE A 119 -10.17 7.62 14.11
C PHE A 119 -8.67 7.94 14.18
N TRP A 120 -7.79 6.98 13.83
CA TRP A 120 -6.34 7.17 13.83
C TRP A 120 -5.85 8.18 12.79
N LEU A 121 -6.68 8.54 11.79
CA LEU A 121 -6.36 9.62 10.86
C LEU A 121 -6.16 10.95 11.58
N LEU A 122 -6.93 11.24 12.64
CA LEU A 122 -6.83 12.50 13.37
C LEU A 122 -5.46 12.68 14.06
N PRO A 123 -4.97 11.73 14.89
CA PRO A 123 -3.59 11.76 15.35
C PRO A 123 -2.55 11.84 14.23
N ILE A 124 -2.76 11.15 13.10
CA ILE A 124 -1.78 11.14 12.02
C ILE A 124 -1.61 12.54 11.42
N LEU A 125 -2.72 13.21 11.13
CA LEU A 125 -2.71 14.59 10.64
C LEU A 125 -2.10 15.53 11.69
N SER A 126 -2.46 15.36 12.96
CA SER A 126 -1.97 16.18 14.07
C SER A 126 -0.44 16.09 14.24
N VAL A 127 0.14 14.89 14.18
CA VAL A 127 1.61 14.71 14.18
C VAL A 127 2.24 15.39 12.97
N GLY A 128 1.61 15.26 11.79
CA GLY A 128 2.10 15.88 10.57
C GLY A 128 2.23 17.41 10.71
N VAL A 129 1.18 18.07 11.22
CA VAL A 129 1.22 19.51 11.52
C VAL A 129 2.32 19.81 12.54
N SER A 130 2.34 19.09 13.66
CA SER A 130 3.30 19.34 14.74
C SER A 130 4.75 19.30 14.23
N VAL A 131 5.10 18.26 13.45
CA VAL A 131 6.45 18.08 12.90
C VAL A 131 6.79 19.14 11.85
N VAL A 132 5.86 19.50 10.95
CA VAL A 132 6.10 20.54 9.94
C VAL A 132 6.38 21.88 10.59
N TYR A 133 5.56 22.29 11.56
CA TYR A 133 5.73 23.57 12.26
C TYR A 133 6.93 23.58 13.20
N LEU A 134 7.28 22.44 13.80
CA LEU A 134 8.55 22.29 14.51
C LEU A 134 9.73 22.50 13.55
N GLY A 135 9.65 21.95 12.33
CA GLY A 135 10.60 22.19 11.25
C GLY A 135 10.77 23.65 10.91
N LYS A 136 9.66 24.38 10.71
CA LYS A 136 9.69 25.83 10.47
C LYS A 136 10.35 26.60 11.61
N THR A 137 10.00 26.28 12.85
CA THR A 137 10.56 26.91 14.07
C THR A 137 12.08 26.75 14.15
N LEU A 138 12.58 25.57 13.80
CA LEU A 138 14.01 25.25 13.79
C LEU A 138 14.70 25.55 12.45
N GLN A 139 14.03 26.27 11.53
CA GLN A 139 14.52 26.59 10.19
C GLN A 139 15.05 25.35 9.43
N TYR A 140 14.38 24.22 9.64
CA TYR A 140 14.75 22.90 9.11
C TYR A 140 16.21 22.49 9.37
N LEU A 141 16.86 22.97 10.44
CA LEU A 141 18.25 22.63 10.78
C LEU A 141 19.20 22.75 9.57
N ASN A 142 19.28 23.95 8.98
CA ASN A 142 20.08 24.24 7.78
C ASN A 142 19.66 23.40 6.56
N SER A 143 18.37 23.40 6.23
CA SER A 143 17.79 22.68 5.08
C SER A 143 17.81 21.14 5.18
N ASN A 144 17.96 20.58 6.38
CA ASN A 144 17.83 19.15 6.64
C ASN A 144 16.37 18.73 6.85
N TYR A 145 15.57 18.80 5.77
CA TYR A 145 14.18 18.33 5.77
C TYR A 145 14.05 16.84 6.13
N GLY A 146 15.10 16.04 5.88
CA GLY A 146 15.10 14.60 6.11
C GLY A 146 14.91 14.23 7.59
N VAL A 147 15.52 14.99 8.51
CA VAL A 147 15.38 14.75 9.96
C VAL A 147 13.94 14.92 10.44
N PHE A 148 13.19 15.88 9.90
CA PHE A 148 11.79 16.09 10.28
C PHE A 148 10.89 14.98 9.72
N TRP A 149 11.12 14.53 8.49
CA TRP A 149 10.43 13.33 7.97
C TRP A 149 10.78 12.08 8.78
N LEU A 150 12.03 11.94 9.23
CA LEU A 150 12.46 10.86 10.12
C LEU A 150 11.75 10.95 11.48
N LEU A 151 11.61 12.16 12.02
CA LEU A 151 10.88 12.41 13.27
C LEU A 151 9.40 12.02 13.14
N ALA A 152 8.73 12.39 12.05
CA ALA A 152 7.36 11.95 11.77
C ALA A 152 7.28 10.41 11.66
N THR A 153 8.22 9.80 10.94
CA THR A 153 8.32 8.34 10.82
C THR A 153 8.47 7.66 12.18
N ALA A 154 9.37 8.17 13.04
CA ALA A 154 9.57 7.64 14.38
C ALA A 154 8.32 7.81 15.26
N ALA A 155 7.67 8.98 15.21
CA ALA A 155 6.44 9.24 15.95
C ALA A 155 5.31 8.29 15.52
N TYR A 156 5.08 8.13 14.21
CA TYR A 156 4.10 7.18 13.70
C TYR A 156 4.44 5.74 14.05
N GLY A 157 5.72 5.36 13.99
CA GLY A 157 6.17 4.01 14.29
C GLY A 157 5.98 3.66 15.77
N ILE A 158 6.39 4.55 16.67
CA ILE A 158 6.23 4.36 18.10
C ILE A 158 4.75 4.27 18.46
N LEU A 159 3.93 5.23 18.00
CA LEU A 159 2.49 5.23 18.27
C LEU A 159 1.79 4.01 17.64
N GLY A 160 2.18 3.63 16.43
CA GLY A 160 1.66 2.46 15.73
C GLY A 160 1.93 1.14 16.46
N LEU A 161 3.11 0.99 17.07
CA LEU A 161 3.44 -0.18 17.90
C LEU A 161 2.70 -0.17 19.24
N LEU A 162 2.67 0.98 19.92
CA LEU A 162 2.04 1.11 21.24
C LEU A 162 0.52 0.93 21.17
N LEU A 163 -0.12 1.52 20.17
CA LEU A 163 -1.58 1.50 19.98
C LEU A 163 -2.02 0.35 19.08
N SER A 164 -1.06 -0.39 18.52
CA SER A 164 -1.30 -1.52 17.62
C SER A 164 -2.19 -1.17 16.41
N SER A 165 -2.08 0.07 15.92
CA SER A 165 -2.88 0.58 14.80
C SER A 165 -2.22 0.22 13.47
N ARG A 166 -3.01 -0.40 12.58
CA ARG A 166 -2.58 -0.69 11.21
C ARG A 166 -2.36 0.60 10.41
N LEU A 167 -3.26 1.57 10.58
CA LEU A 167 -3.22 2.83 9.83
C LEU A 167 -1.99 3.68 10.21
N MET A 168 -1.67 3.80 11.50
CA MET A 168 -0.44 4.49 11.93
C MET A 168 0.83 3.82 11.41
N TRP A 169 0.84 2.49 11.37
CA TRP A 169 1.97 1.77 10.81
C TRP A 169 2.08 1.93 9.28
N THR A 170 0.97 2.00 8.56
CA THR A 170 1.01 2.36 7.13
C THR A 170 1.56 3.77 6.92
N ALA A 171 1.18 4.74 7.75
CA ALA A 171 1.74 6.10 7.70
C ALA A 171 3.24 6.12 8.01
N THR A 172 3.71 5.24 8.92
CA THR A 172 5.13 5.04 9.21
C THR A 172 5.89 4.64 7.94
N LEU A 173 5.43 3.60 7.23
CA LEU A 173 6.09 3.13 6.01
C LEU A 173 6.04 4.19 4.89
N LEU A 174 4.92 4.90 4.76
CA LEU A 174 4.77 5.97 3.77
C LEU A 174 5.71 7.15 4.06
N CYS A 175 5.93 7.51 5.32
CA CYS A 175 6.85 8.59 5.70
C CYS A 175 8.32 8.17 5.69
N LEU A 176 8.61 6.88 5.89
CA LEU A 176 9.97 6.35 5.86
C LEU A 176 10.64 6.57 4.50
N ILE A 177 9.88 6.45 3.41
CA ILE A 177 10.37 6.65 2.03
C ILE A 177 10.89 8.09 1.85
N PRO A 178 10.08 9.16 1.96
CA PRO A 178 10.57 10.53 1.82
C PRO A 178 11.60 10.91 2.88
N ALA A 179 11.54 10.36 4.10
CA ALA A 179 12.57 10.53 5.12
C ALA A 179 13.94 10.07 4.60
N TYR A 180 14.00 8.83 4.11
CA TYR A 180 15.22 8.25 3.58
C TYR A 180 15.71 8.98 2.32
N VAL A 181 14.82 9.36 1.41
CA VAL A 181 15.17 10.15 0.22
C VAL A 181 15.79 11.49 0.59
N LYS A 182 15.12 12.28 1.45
CA LYS A 182 15.61 13.61 1.83
C LYS A 182 16.89 13.53 2.66
N LEU A 183 17.03 12.53 3.53
CA LEU A 183 18.24 12.35 4.34
C LEU A 183 19.44 11.97 3.46
N THR A 184 19.29 11.00 2.56
CA THR A 184 20.38 10.62 1.65
C THR A 184 20.76 11.75 0.70
N TYR A 185 19.81 12.56 0.25
CA TYR A 185 20.06 13.74 -0.57
C TYR A 185 20.82 14.83 0.20
N TYR A 186 20.42 15.10 1.45
CA TYR A 186 21.11 16.04 2.33
C TYR A 186 22.56 15.62 2.60
N ILE A 187 22.79 14.35 2.96
CA ILE A 187 24.14 13.82 3.23
C ILE A 187 25.02 13.87 1.96
N SER A 188 24.42 13.69 0.78
CA SER A 188 25.15 13.76 -0.50
C SER A 188 25.46 15.20 -0.95
N GLY A 189 25.06 16.22 -0.19
CA GLY A 189 25.20 17.63 -0.59
C GLY A 189 24.36 17.97 -1.82
N GLY A 190 23.21 17.32 -1.99
CA GLY A 190 22.31 17.53 -3.13
C GLY A 190 22.73 16.83 -4.43
N LYS A 191 23.68 15.90 -4.38
CA LYS A 191 24.09 15.12 -5.55
C LYS A 191 23.07 14.02 -5.89
N ALA A 192 22.99 13.71 -7.19
CA ALA A 192 22.16 12.64 -7.73
C ALA A 192 22.57 11.22 -7.27
N PHE A 193 23.82 11.04 -6.82
CA PHE A 193 24.36 9.79 -6.27
C PHE A 193 24.66 9.87 -4.78
N PHE A 194 24.38 8.77 -4.06
CA PHE A 194 24.72 8.54 -2.65
C PHE A 194 25.35 7.18 -2.61
N LEU A 195 26.60 7.10 -2.18
CA LEU A 195 27.39 5.86 -2.23
C LEU A 195 27.40 5.23 -3.64
N GLY A 196 27.41 6.06 -4.70
CA GLY A 196 27.36 5.60 -6.10
C GLY A 196 26.00 5.09 -6.57
N MET A 197 24.96 5.15 -5.74
CA MET A 197 23.62 4.68 -6.07
C MET A 197 22.70 5.85 -6.44
N ASN A 198 21.96 5.72 -7.54
CA ASN A 198 20.85 6.62 -7.86
C ASN A 198 19.63 6.32 -6.97
N LEU A 199 18.55 7.10 -7.13
CA LEU A 199 17.37 7.01 -6.28
C LEU A 199 16.75 5.58 -6.23
N PRO A 200 16.44 4.91 -7.37
CA PRO A 200 15.96 3.52 -7.37
C PRO A 200 16.91 2.54 -6.65
N CYS A 201 18.22 2.62 -6.90
CA CYS A 201 19.21 1.75 -6.26
C CYS A 201 19.22 1.89 -4.73
N ARG A 202 19.17 3.13 -4.21
CA ARG A 202 19.11 3.36 -2.76
C ARG A 202 17.82 2.81 -2.15
N MET A 203 16.69 2.84 -2.86
CA MET A 203 15.43 2.30 -2.35
C MET A 203 15.47 0.77 -2.18
N ILE A 204 16.25 0.04 -3.00
CA ILE A 204 16.52 -1.40 -2.75
C ILE A 204 17.20 -1.60 -1.41
N LEU A 205 18.19 -0.77 -1.06
CA LEU A 205 18.87 -0.85 0.22
C LEU A 205 17.90 -0.59 1.38
N LEU A 206 17.03 0.41 1.27
CA LEU A 206 15.98 0.65 2.26
C LEU A 206 15.04 -0.56 2.38
N ALA A 207 14.60 -1.13 1.26
CA ALA A 207 13.75 -2.32 1.27
C ALA A 207 14.44 -3.52 1.94
N GLY A 208 15.73 -3.73 1.67
CA GLY A 208 16.56 -4.74 2.34
C GLY A 208 16.64 -4.53 3.84
N ILE A 209 16.84 -3.29 4.31
CA ILE A 209 16.80 -2.93 5.73
C ILE A 209 15.43 -3.26 6.33
N MET A 210 14.33 -2.91 5.65
CA MET A 210 12.98 -3.19 6.13
C MET A 210 12.69 -4.69 6.25
N VAL A 211 13.16 -5.50 5.28
CA VAL A 211 13.11 -6.98 5.37
C VAL A 211 13.95 -7.44 6.57
N GLY A 212 15.17 -6.93 6.75
CA GLY A 212 16.03 -7.28 7.90
C GLY A 212 15.38 -6.98 9.25
N ILE A 213 14.77 -5.80 9.39
CA ILE A 213 14.01 -5.40 10.58
C ILE A 213 12.83 -6.35 10.79
N HIS A 214 12.10 -6.72 9.75
CA HIS A 214 11.01 -7.69 9.85
C HIS A 214 11.51 -9.01 10.44
N TRP A 215 12.63 -9.54 9.94
CA TRP A 215 13.22 -10.79 10.43
C TRP A 215 13.68 -10.69 11.89
N LEU A 216 14.27 -9.56 12.28
CA LEU A 216 14.74 -9.31 13.65
C LEU A 216 13.58 -9.25 14.65
N PHE A 217 12.50 -8.55 14.29
CA PHE A 217 11.37 -8.30 15.20
C PHE A 217 10.21 -9.28 15.07
N ARG A 218 10.29 -10.29 14.19
CA ARG A 218 9.18 -11.22 13.86
C ARG A 218 8.55 -11.94 15.07
N ASN A 219 9.28 -12.11 16.17
CA ASN A 219 8.82 -12.77 17.39
C ASN A 219 8.34 -11.79 18.48
N ASN A 220 8.46 -10.47 18.28
CA ASN A 220 8.04 -9.48 19.26
C ASN A 220 6.50 -9.37 19.30
N ARG A 221 5.92 -9.36 20.52
CA ARG A 221 4.48 -9.28 20.75
C ARG A 221 3.85 -8.01 20.15
N LEU A 222 4.51 -6.86 20.30
CA LEU A 222 4.02 -5.58 19.77
C LEU A 222 4.06 -5.55 18.23
N TYR A 223 5.10 -6.16 17.64
CA TYR A 223 5.28 -6.19 16.19
C TYR A 223 4.30 -7.14 15.49
N LYS A 224 3.77 -8.15 16.18
CA LYS A 224 2.90 -9.18 15.60
C LYS A 224 1.69 -8.61 14.86
N GLN A 225 1.15 -7.49 15.33
CA GLN A 225 -0.05 -6.85 14.74
C GLN A 225 0.26 -6.10 13.43
N VAL A 226 1.48 -5.60 13.30
CA VAL A 226 1.93 -4.80 12.14
C VAL A 226 2.87 -5.56 11.20
N LYS A 227 3.29 -6.78 11.61
CA LYS A 227 4.21 -7.66 10.89
C LYS A 227 3.86 -7.82 9.42
N HIS A 228 2.58 -8.07 9.12
CA HIS A 228 2.10 -8.24 7.75
C HIS A 228 2.29 -6.96 6.90
N ILE A 229 2.03 -5.79 7.48
CA ILE A 229 2.13 -4.51 6.76
C ILE A 229 3.59 -4.21 6.41
N THR A 230 4.52 -4.40 7.33
CA THR A 230 5.96 -4.27 7.02
C THR A 230 6.38 -5.28 5.97
N TRP A 231 5.92 -6.53 6.07
CA TRP A 231 6.29 -7.58 5.11
C TRP A 231 5.87 -7.21 3.69
N VAL A 232 4.59 -6.90 3.51
CA VAL A 232 4.01 -6.43 2.23
C VAL A 232 4.71 -5.18 1.72
N GLY A 233 4.89 -4.17 2.58
CA GLY A 233 5.51 -2.91 2.20
C GLY A 233 6.98 -3.07 1.78
N SER A 234 7.73 -3.96 2.44
CA SER A 234 9.14 -4.20 2.12
C SER A 234 9.31 -4.86 0.76
N TRP A 235 8.52 -5.90 0.47
CA TRP A 235 8.54 -6.56 -0.85
C TRP A 235 8.02 -5.66 -1.95
N LEU A 236 7.01 -4.83 -1.66
CA LEU A 236 6.50 -3.87 -2.63
C LEU A 236 7.57 -2.85 -2.99
N LEU A 237 8.24 -2.28 -1.98
CA LEU A 237 9.32 -1.34 -2.20
C LEU A 237 10.47 -1.99 -2.97
N LEU A 238 10.86 -3.23 -2.62
CA LEU A 238 11.94 -3.96 -3.28
C LEU A 238 11.65 -4.21 -4.76
N LEU A 239 10.47 -4.74 -5.08
CA LEU A 239 10.08 -5.05 -6.45
C LEU A 239 9.82 -3.79 -7.28
N LEU A 240 9.21 -2.76 -6.69
CA LEU A 240 9.00 -1.47 -7.35
C LEU A 240 10.35 -0.80 -7.66
N SER A 241 11.29 -0.83 -6.72
CA SER A 241 12.62 -0.26 -6.92
C SER A 241 13.42 -1.04 -7.96
N GLY A 242 13.37 -2.37 -7.93
CA GLY A 242 14.00 -3.21 -8.95
C GLY A 242 13.43 -2.97 -10.35
N TRP A 243 12.10 -2.79 -10.45
CA TRP A 243 11.46 -2.43 -11.71
C TRP A 243 11.93 -1.06 -12.21
N MET A 244 12.01 -0.05 -11.33
CA MET A 244 12.54 1.26 -11.71
C MET A 244 14.00 1.18 -12.17
N ILE A 245 14.85 0.36 -11.53
CA ILE A 245 16.24 0.13 -11.99
C ILE A 245 16.25 -0.54 -13.37
N SER A 246 15.32 -1.44 -13.67
CA SER A 246 15.23 -2.05 -15.00
C SER A 246 14.89 -1.05 -16.11
N ILE A 247 14.32 0.12 -15.77
CA ILE A 247 14.01 1.21 -16.71
C ILE A 247 15.13 2.25 -16.74
N PHE A 248 15.60 2.67 -15.57
CA PHE A 248 16.50 3.82 -15.45
C PHE A 248 17.98 3.44 -15.28
N GLY A 249 18.28 2.17 -15.01
CA GLY A 249 19.61 1.73 -14.62
C GLY A 249 20.13 2.50 -13.41
N ASN A 250 21.42 2.80 -13.42
CA ASN A 250 22.08 3.66 -12.43
C ASN A 250 22.47 5.02 -13.02
N SER A 251 21.58 5.65 -13.79
CA SER A 251 21.82 7.00 -14.35
C SER A 251 21.57 8.10 -13.30
N ALA A 252 22.32 9.21 -13.39
CA ALA A 252 22.27 10.30 -12.42
C ALA A 252 21.12 11.26 -12.69
N SER A 253 20.93 11.61 -13.97
CA SER A 253 19.97 12.61 -14.41
C SER A 253 19.09 12.09 -15.55
N TRP A 254 17.99 12.80 -15.79
CA TRP A 254 17.11 12.55 -16.92
C TRP A 254 17.85 12.72 -18.25
N ASP A 255 18.68 13.76 -18.35
CA ASP A 255 19.45 14.07 -19.56
C ASP A 255 20.45 12.96 -19.89
N GLU A 256 21.15 12.44 -18.88
CA GLU A 256 22.04 11.29 -19.06
C GLU A 256 21.26 10.05 -19.53
N TRP A 257 20.12 9.77 -18.92
CA TRP A 257 19.31 8.62 -19.29
C TRP A 257 18.81 8.67 -20.73
N GLN A 258 18.43 9.85 -21.24
CA GLN A 258 18.00 10.03 -22.63
C GLN A 258 19.09 9.71 -23.66
N GLN A 259 20.37 9.87 -23.28
CA GLN A 259 21.52 9.59 -24.15
C GLN A 259 21.96 8.12 -24.08
N VAL A 260 21.53 7.38 -23.06
CA VAL A 260 21.88 5.98 -22.89
C VAL A 260 21.08 5.12 -23.88
N ARG A 261 21.81 4.34 -24.69
CA ARG A 261 21.17 3.40 -25.60
C ARG A 261 20.43 2.32 -24.81
N GLN A 262 19.15 2.13 -25.09
CA GLN A 262 18.28 1.17 -24.38
C GLN A 262 18.82 -0.27 -24.28
N VAL A 263 19.69 -0.67 -25.19
CA VAL A 263 20.35 -1.99 -25.20
C VAL A 263 21.31 -2.16 -24.02
N SER A 264 21.96 -1.08 -23.54
CA SER A 264 22.86 -1.17 -22.37
C SER A 264 22.10 -1.47 -21.07
N LEU A 265 20.80 -1.17 -21.04
CA LEU A 265 19.94 -1.44 -19.89
C LEU A 265 19.47 -2.91 -19.82
N LEU A 266 19.73 -3.72 -20.84
CA LEU A 266 19.34 -5.13 -20.87
C LEU A 266 19.89 -5.93 -19.70
N TRP A 267 21.08 -5.60 -19.20
CA TRP A 267 21.62 -6.26 -18.02
C TRP A 267 20.77 -5.98 -16.76
N TRP A 268 20.29 -4.75 -16.59
CA TRP A 268 19.38 -4.40 -15.49
C TRP A 268 18.03 -5.11 -15.62
N VAL A 269 17.53 -5.25 -16.85
CA VAL A 269 16.31 -6.03 -17.14
C VAL A 269 16.53 -7.51 -16.79
N ALA A 270 17.65 -8.09 -17.19
CA ALA A 270 17.98 -9.48 -16.89
C ALA A 270 18.12 -9.68 -15.37
N ALA A 271 18.85 -8.80 -14.68
CA ALA A 271 19.00 -8.85 -13.22
C ALA A 271 17.66 -8.75 -12.50
N PHE A 272 16.78 -7.84 -12.92
CA PHE A 272 15.43 -7.72 -12.32
C PHE A 272 14.55 -8.94 -12.63
N THR A 273 14.64 -9.49 -13.84
CA THR A 273 13.91 -10.71 -14.20
C THR A 273 14.36 -11.91 -13.35
N VAL A 274 15.67 -12.07 -13.17
CA VAL A 274 16.24 -13.10 -12.28
C VAL A 274 15.76 -12.89 -10.85
N LEU A 275 15.77 -11.65 -10.35
CA LEU A 275 15.23 -11.32 -9.03
C LEU A 275 13.75 -11.74 -8.90
N CYS A 276 12.89 -11.38 -9.86
CA CYS A 276 11.47 -11.78 -9.85
C CYS A 276 11.31 -13.30 -9.85
N VAL A 277 12.09 -14.04 -10.65
CA VAL A 277 12.05 -15.52 -10.70
C VAL A 277 12.50 -16.11 -9.36
N LEU A 278 13.57 -15.60 -8.76
CA LEU A 278 14.04 -16.05 -7.45
C LEU A 278 12.99 -15.80 -6.36
N VAL A 279 12.39 -14.60 -6.34
CA VAL A 279 11.32 -14.25 -5.39
C VAL A 279 10.07 -15.11 -5.62
N LEU A 280 9.74 -15.43 -6.88
CA LEU A 280 8.64 -16.32 -7.21
C LEU A 280 8.89 -17.74 -6.68
N ILE A 281 10.06 -18.31 -6.95
CA ILE A 281 10.46 -19.64 -6.45
C ILE A 281 10.44 -19.64 -4.93
N TRP A 282 10.95 -18.58 -4.31
CA TRP A 282 10.99 -18.43 -2.86
C TRP A 282 9.58 -18.32 -2.25
N GLY A 283 8.68 -17.55 -2.86
CA GLY A 283 7.28 -17.42 -2.44
C GLY A 283 6.52 -18.75 -2.55
N ILE A 284 6.78 -19.54 -3.59
CA ILE A 284 6.21 -20.89 -3.74
C ILE A 284 6.73 -21.82 -2.64
N LYS A 285 8.04 -21.88 -2.42
CA LYS A 285 8.65 -22.74 -1.38
C LYS A 285 8.18 -22.38 0.02
N SER A 286 8.07 -21.08 0.31
CA SER A 286 7.65 -20.56 1.61
C SER A 286 6.13 -20.60 1.82
N HIS A 287 5.36 -21.08 0.83
CA HIS A 287 3.89 -21.05 0.84
C HIS A 287 3.30 -19.64 1.06
N ASP A 288 4.07 -18.60 0.71
CA ASP A 288 3.65 -17.21 0.81
C ASP A 288 2.97 -16.81 -0.50
N THR A 289 1.64 -16.85 -0.50
CA THR A 289 0.84 -16.48 -1.67
C THR A 289 1.03 -15.02 -2.05
N MET A 290 1.24 -14.15 -1.08
CA MET A 290 1.34 -12.71 -1.29
C MET A 290 2.62 -12.37 -2.07
N VAL A 291 3.77 -12.84 -1.59
CA VAL A 291 5.06 -12.60 -2.26
C VAL A 291 5.10 -13.28 -3.62
N ARG A 292 4.55 -14.50 -3.73
CA ARG A 292 4.41 -15.20 -5.01
C ARG A 292 3.61 -14.37 -6.02
N ASP A 293 2.44 -13.87 -5.63
CA ASP A 293 1.54 -13.18 -6.54
C ASP A 293 2.12 -11.80 -6.95
N MET A 294 2.81 -11.11 -6.04
CA MET A 294 3.59 -9.92 -6.39
C MET A 294 4.70 -10.22 -7.40
N ALA A 295 5.46 -11.29 -7.20
CA ALA A 295 6.55 -11.65 -8.11
C ALA A 295 6.03 -11.93 -9.52
N VAL A 296 4.89 -12.63 -9.64
CA VAL A 296 4.21 -12.83 -10.94
C VAL A 296 3.78 -11.48 -11.53
N LEU A 297 3.15 -10.61 -10.74
CA LEU A 297 2.67 -9.31 -11.20
C LEU A 297 3.83 -8.44 -11.70
N PHE A 298 4.93 -8.38 -10.98
CA PHE A 298 6.11 -7.61 -11.36
C PHE A 298 6.87 -8.21 -12.54
N LEU A 299 6.84 -9.54 -12.71
CA LEU A 299 7.40 -10.20 -13.89
C LEU A 299 6.57 -9.85 -15.15
N LEU A 300 5.24 -9.87 -15.04
CA LEU A 300 4.36 -9.40 -16.11
C LEU A 300 4.54 -7.91 -16.37
N LEU A 301 4.61 -7.09 -15.32
CA LEU A 301 4.86 -5.65 -15.44
C LEU A 301 6.16 -5.40 -16.20
N ASN A 302 7.26 -6.07 -15.84
CA ASN A 302 8.54 -5.95 -16.52
C ASN A 302 8.44 -6.36 -18.00
N LEU A 303 7.80 -7.50 -18.29
CA LEU A 303 7.58 -7.97 -19.67
C LEU A 303 6.81 -6.94 -20.50
N TYR A 304 5.72 -6.39 -19.97
CA TYR A 304 4.93 -5.37 -20.67
C TYR A 304 5.66 -4.05 -20.79
N THR A 305 6.45 -3.64 -19.78
CA THR A 305 7.34 -2.48 -19.93
C THR A 305 8.27 -2.66 -21.12
N ARG A 306 8.90 -3.83 -21.28
CA ARG A 306 9.74 -4.13 -22.45
C ARG A 306 8.97 -4.15 -23.76
N TYR A 307 7.75 -4.69 -23.75
CA TYR A 307 6.87 -4.69 -24.92
C TYR A 307 6.62 -3.27 -25.42
N PHE A 308 6.26 -2.35 -24.54
CA PHE A 308 6.11 -0.93 -24.89
C PHE A 308 7.44 -0.32 -25.35
N GLU A 309 8.52 -0.55 -24.61
CA GLU A 309 9.81 0.08 -24.86
C GLU A 309 10.44 -0.27 -26.21
N TYR A 310 10.30 -1.51 -26.68
CA TYR A 310 10.91 -1.96 -27.94
C TYR A 310 9.97 -1.95 -29.15
N LEU A 311 8.66 -2.14 -28.94
CA LEU A 311 7.72 -2.33 -30.04
C LEU A 311 6.85 -1.10 -30.32
N TRP A 312 6.75 -0.14 -29.41
CA TRP A 312 5.86 1.02 -29.56
C TRP A 312 6.13 1.80 -30.86
N ASP A 313 7.39 2.12 -31.16
CA ASP A 313 7.75 2.88 -32.37
C ASP A 313 8.05 2.01 -33.58
N ARG A 314 8.23 0.69 -33.37
CA ARG A 314 8.66 -0.25 -34.41
C ARG A 314 7.49 -0.99 -35.07
N THR A 315 6.30 -0.97 -34.47
CA THR A 315 5.15 -1.75 -34.94
C THR A 315 3.96 -0.86 -35.29
N HIS A 316 3.13 -1.34 -36.24
CA HIS A 316 1.86 -0.69 -36.53
C HIS A 316 0.95 -0.72 -35.30
N LYS A 317 0.37 0.43 -34.91
CA LYS A 317 -0.40 0.57 -33.66
C LYS A 317 -1.54 -0.43 -33.54
N GLY A 318 -2.22 -0.74 -34.65
CA GLY A 318 -3.26 -1.79 -34.67
C GLY A 318 -2.71 -3.15 -34.24
N VAL A 319 -1.60 -3.60 -34.84
CA VAL A 319 -0.97 -4.88 -34.50
C VAL A 319 -0.46 -4.89 -33.06
N PHE A 320 0.15 -3.77 -32.64
CA PHE A 320 0.62 -3.58 -31.26
C PHE A 320 -0.49 -3.81 -30.23
N PHE A 321 -1.65 -3.18 -30.41
CA PHE A 321 -2.76 -3.34 -29.48
C PHE A 321 -3.48 -4.69 -29.62
N THR A 322 -3.54 -5.28 -30.82
CA THR A 322 -4.09 -6.63 -31.01
C THR A 322 -3.29 -7.68 -30.25
N VAL A 323 -1.95 -7.67 -30.37
CA VAL A 323 -1.09 -8.61 -29.63
C VAL A 323 -1.25 -8.43 -28.12
N LEU A 324 -1.31 -7.18 -27.66
CA LEU A 324 -1.53 -6.86 -26.24
C LEU A 324 -2.90 -7.33 -25.73
N ALA A 325 -3.96 -7.14 -26.52
CA ALA A 325 -5.30 -7.60 -26.17
C ALA A 325 -5.36 -9.14 -26.08
N LEU A 326 -4.77 -9.83 -27.06
CA LEU A 326 -4.70 -11.29 -27.08
C LEU A 326 -3.89 -11.85 -25.90
N SER A 327 -2.78 -11.20 -25.52
CA SER A 327 -1.98 -11.62 -24.38
C SER A 327 -2.74 -11.47 -23.05
N PHE A 328 -3.42 -10.35 -22.84
CA PHE A 328 -4.27 -10.15 -21.65
C PHE A 328 -5.45 -11.11 -21.61
N TRP A 329 -6.12 -11.32 -22.74
CA TRP A 329 -7.22 -12.29 -22.83
C TRP A 329 -6.77 -13.71 -22.47
N TRP A 330 -5.62 -14.14 -23.00
CA TRP A 330 -5.06 -15.46 -22.70
C TRP A 330 -4.69 -15.61 -21.22
N LEU A 331 -4.02 -14.60 -20.63
CA LEU A 331 -3.72 -14.57 -19.21
C LEU A 331 -4.99 -14.63 -18.35
N GLY A 332 -6.01 -13.86 -18.69
CA GLY A 332 -7.32 -13.88 -18.02
C GLY A 332 -7.95 -15.27 -18.05
N LYS A 333 -7.97 -15.92 -19.22
CA LYS A 333 -8.51 -17.29 -19.38
C LYS A 333 -7.73 -18.32 -18.55
N LEU A 334 -6.40 -18.17 -18.47
CA LEU A 334 -5.55 -19.06 -17.66
C LEU A 334 -5.83 -18.91 -16.15
N LEU A 335 -6.03 -17.68 -15.69
CA LEU A 335 -6.41 -17.39 -14.31
C LEU A 335 -7.80 -17.94 -13.98
N GLU A 336 -8.78 -17.74 -14.86
CA GLU A 336 -10.14 -18.26 -14.69
C GLU A 336 -10.16 -19.79 -14.61
N LYS A 337 -9.39 -20.48 -15.45
CA LYS A 337 -9.28 -21.95 -15.42
C LYS A 337 -8.69 -22.44 -14.08
N ARG A 338 -7.70 -21.74 -13.52
CA ARG A 338 -7.14 -22.09 -12.21
C ARG A 338 -8.11 -21.85 -11.06
N LEU A 339 -8.93 -20.79 -11.14
CA LEU A 339 -9.99 -20.51 -10.16
C LEU A 339 -11.07 -21.60 -10.19
N LYS A 340 -11.55 -21.98 -11.38
CA LYS A 340 -12.52 -23.07 -11.55
C LYS A 340 -11.98 -24.42 -11.06
N GLY A 341 -10.71 -24.74 -11.33
CA GLY A 341 -10.08 -25.98 -10.88
C GLY A 341 -9.91 -26.12 -9.36
N LYS A 342 -9.82 -25.02 -8.61
CA LYS A 342 -9.83 -25.05 -7.13
C LYS A 342 -11.22 -25.31 -6.53
N SER A 343 -12.28 -24.89 -7.22
CA SER A 343 -13.66 -25.09 -6.76
C SER A 343 -14.18 -26.54 -6.93
N VAL A 344 -13.42 -27.41 -7.59
CA VAL A 344 -13.78 -28.84 -7.84
C VAL A 344 -12.98 -29.79 -6.93
N LYS A 345 -12.00 -29.28 -6.18
CA LYS A 345 -11.15 -30.06 -5.27
C LYS A 345 -11.37 -29.76 -3.78
N ASN A 346 -12.23 -28.81 -3.46
CA ASN A 346 -12.88 -28.65 -2.16
C ASN A 346 -14.32 -29.10 -2.32
#